data_AF-A0A0G4KJG5-F1
#
_entry.id   AF-A0A0G4KJG5-F1
#
_cell.length_a   1.000
_cell.length_b   1.000
_cell.length_c   1.000
_cell.angle_alpha   90.00
_cell.angle_beta   90.00
_cell.angle_gamma   90.00
#
_symmetry.space_group_name_H-M   'P 1'
#
loop_
_entity.id
_entity.type
_entity.pdbx_description
1 polymer ?
#
loop_
_entity_poly.entity_id
_entity_poly.type
_entity_poly.pdbx_seq_one_letter_code
_entity_poly.pdbx_strand_id
1 'polypeptide(L)'
;WAHKLPHHVARKKIPAADLSSGETVKPEKPNGIKLEQFVFDVFPMLPLDKFACLEVKREEEFSPLKNARGTGEDDPDTSKADIMAQGKRWVEAAGATVTGDKASDGIEVSPLISY
;
A
#
# COMPACT_ATOMS: atom_id res chain seq x y z
N TRP A 1 23.67 -4.77 -11.19
CA TRP A 1 22.96 -3.48 -11.15
C TRP A 1 22.44 -3.21 -9.73
N ALA A 2 21.77 -4.16 -9.07
CA ALA A 2 21.26 -4.00 -7.69
C ALA A 2 22.32 -3.59 -6.64
N HIS A 3 23.54 -4.12 -6.69
CA HIS A 3 24.63 -3.72 -5.79
C HIS A 3 25.08 -2.25 -5.92
N LYS A 4 24.65 -1.55 -6.99
CA LYS A 4 24.94 -0.13 -7.21
C LYS A 4 23.85 0.79 -6.67
N LEU A 5 22.70 0.24 -6.25
CA LEU A 5 21.62 1.05 -5.68
C LEU A 5 21.99 1.51 -4.27
N PRO A 6 21.67 2.76 -3.92
CA PRO A 6 21.97 3.30 -2.61
C PRO A 6 21.22 2.53 -1.52
N HIS A 7 21.83 2.45 -0.34
CA HIS A 7 21.13 1.99 0.86
C HIS A 7 20.53 3.18 1.60
N HIS A 8 19.21 3.17 1.76
CA HIS A 8 18.47 4.09 2.60
C HIS A 8 18.52 3.62 4.05
N VAL A 9 18.66 4.57 4.98
CA VAL A 9 18.88 4.28 6.41
C VAL A 9 17.60 4.51 7.19
N ALA A 10 17.00 3.43 7.71
CA ALA A 10 15.86 3.50 8.61
C ALA A 10 16.29 3.25 10.06
N ARG A 11 16.19 4.26 10.92
CA ARG A 11 16.44 4.11 12.37
C ARG A 11 15.26 3.37 13.02
N LYS A 12 15.53 2.24 13.68
CA LYS A 12 14.48 1.38 14.24
C LYS A 12 14.81 0.96 15.68
N LYS A 13 13.76 0.62 16.42
CA LYS A 13 13.84 -0.13 17.67
C LYS A 13 13.95 -1.61 17.30
N ILE A 14 15.14 -2.18 17.40
CA ILE A 14 15.43 -3.54 16.97
C ILE A 14 15.64 -4.39 18.22
N PRO A 15 14.68 -5.29 18.56
CA PRO A 15 14.88 -6.26 19.62
C PRO A 15 16.14 -7.09 19.34
N ALA A 16 16.99 -7.24 20.36
CA ALA A 16 18.27 -7.94 20.25
C ALA A 16 18.55 -8.72 21.53
N ALA A 17 19.37 -9.77 21.43
CA ALA A 17 19.85 -10.49 22.59
C ALA A 17 20.89 -9.63 23.34
N ASP A 18 20.74 -9.51 24.65
CA ASP A 18 21.77 -8.99 25.54
C ASP A 18 22.89 -10.03 25.66
N LEU A 19 24.14 -9.61 25.42
CA LEU A 19 25.27 -10.54 25.29
C LEU A 19 25.75 -11.13 26.61
N SER A 20 25.41 -10.52 27.75
CA SER A 20 25.81 -11.03 29.07
C SER A 20 24.76 -11.99 29.65
N SER A 21 23.47 -11.66 29.54
CA SER A 21 22.37 -12.47 30.07
C SER A 21 21.81 -13.48 29.07
N GLY A 22 21.96 -13.24 27.77
CA GLY A 22 21.31 -14.00 26.70
C GLY A 22 19.82 -13.68 26.48
N GLU A 23 19.25 -12.76 27.27
CA GLU A 23 17.83 -12.40 27.18
C GLU A 23 17.53 -11.42 26.04
N THR A 24 16.30 -11.45 25.51
CA THR A 24 15.89 -10.50 24.46
C THR A 24 15.48 -9.16 25.08
N VAL A 25 16.20 -8.10 24.73
CA VAL A 25 15.90 -6.72 25.12
C VAL A 25 15.06 -6.05 24.03
N LYS A 26 13.92 -5.45 24.41
CA LYS A 26 13.09 -4.60 23.55
C LYS A 26 13.41 -3.13 23.86
N PRO A 27 14.14 -2.41 22.99
CA PRO A 27 14.65 -1.09 23.31
C PRO A 27 13.55 -0.02 23.25
N GLU A 28 13.58 0.95 24.16
CA GLU A 28 12.64 2.07 24.19
C GLU A 28 12.95 3.16 23.15
N LYS A 29 14.22 3.30 22.77
CA LYS A 29 14.73 4.25 21.77
C LYS A 29 15.37 3.49 20.59
N PRO A 30 15.45 4.09 19.38
CA PRO A 30 16.14 3.46 18.26
C PRO A 30 17.58 3.10 18.62
N ASN A 31 17.94 1.82 18.47
CA ASN A 31 19.25 1.26 18.83
C ASN A 31 20.02 0.72 17.62
N GLY A 32 19.44 0.80 16.41
CA GLY A 32 20.07 0.33 15.20
C GLY A 32 19.45 0.92 13.94
N ILE A 33 20.03 0.53 12.81
CA ILE A 33 19.59 0.91 11.48
C ILE A 33 19.21 -0.33 10.68
N LYS A 34 18.19 -0.21 9.84
CA LYS A 34 17.93 -1.14 8.73
C LYS A 34 18.32 -0.46 7.44
N LEU A 35 18.99 -1.19 6.57
CA LEU A 35 19.35 -0.75 5.23
C LEU A 35 18.31 -1.30 4.25
N GLU A 36 17.71 -0.41 3.47
CA GLU A 36 16.69 -0.76 2.48
C GLU A 36 17.11 -0.16 1.12
N GLN A 37 16.85 -0.87 0.03
CA GLN A 37 16.99 -0.32 -1.33
C GLN A 37 15.58 -0.05 -1.86
N PHE A 38 15.37 1.08 -2.54
CA PHE A 38 14.05 1.40 -3.08
C PHE A 38 13.95 1.01 -4.55
N VAL A 39 12.82 0.40 -4.92
CA VAL A 39 12.59 -0.12 -6.28
C VAL A 39 12.70 0.97 -7.35
N PHE A 40 12.32 2.20 -7.03
CA PHE A 40 12.32 3.35 -7.93
C PHE A 40 13.68 4.04 -8.08
N ASP A 41 14.69 3.67 -7.29
CA ASP A 41 16.05 4.23 -7.42
C ASP A 41 16.74 3.84 -8.73
N VAL A 42 16.15 2.92 -9.50
CA VAL A 42 16.62 2.55 -10.84
C VAL A 42 16.23 3.57 -11.92
N PHE A 43 15.25 4.44 -11.70
CA PHE A 43 14.75 5.34 -12.74
C PHE A 43 15.83 6.20 -13.40
N PRO A 44 16.81 6.78 -12.68
CA PRO A 44 17.90 7.55 -13.29
C PRO A 44 18.84 6.72 -14.18
N MET A 45 18.77 5.39 -14.16
CA MET A 45 19.56 4.52 -15.03
C MET A 45 18.98 4.41 -16.45
N LEU A 46 17.75 4.88 -16.66
CA LEU A 46 17.06 4.84 -17.95
C LEU A 46 17.20 6.20 -18.65
N PRO A 47 17.51 6.24 -19.96
CA PRO A 47 17.40 7.45 -20.76
C PRO A 47 15.97 8.03 -20.71
N LEU A 48 15.86 9.36 -20.65
CA LEU A 48 14.56 10.02 -20.49
C LEU A 48 13.61 9.74 -21.67
N ASP A 49 14.13 9.58 -22.89
CA ASP A 49 13.37 9.22 -24.10
C ASP A 49 12.82 7.78 -24.09
N LYS A 50 13.20 6.99 -23.08
CA LYS A 50 12.68 5.64 -22.81
C LYS A 50 11.85 5.56 -21.54
N PHE A 51 11.71 6.65 -20.78
CA PHE A 51 10.88 6.71 -19.58
C PHE A 51 9.49 7.27 -19.93
N ALA A 52 8.45 6.70 -19.32
CA ALA A 52 7.09 7.21 -19.42
C ALA A 52 6.42 7.17 -18.03
N CYS A 53 5.49 8.10 -17.81
CA CYS A 53 4.67 8.18 -16.61
C CYS A 53 3.20 8.29 -17.03
N LEU A 54 2.33 7.49 -16.41
CA LEU A 54 0.89 7.49 -16.68
C LEU A 54 0.15 7.84 -15.40
N GLU A 55 -0.64 8.91 -15.45
CA GLU A 55 -1.55 9.28 -14.37
C GLU A 55 -2.85 8.47 -14.47
N VAL A 56 -3.38 8.08 -13.31
CA VAL A 56 -4.58 7.24 -13.18
C VAL A 56 -5.52 7.81 -12.13
N LYS A 57 -6.78 7.37 -12.16
CA LYS A 57 -7.78 7.74 -11.15
C LYS A 57 -7.54 6.95 -9.88
N ARG A 58 -7.39 7.63 -8.74
CA ARG A 58 -7.11 6.99 -7.44
C ARG A 58 -8.21 6.00 -7.07
N GLU A 59 -9.46 6.40 -7.23
CA GLU A 59 -10.64 5.61 -6.89
C GLU A 59 -10.83 4.36 -7.75
N GLU A 60 -10.11 4.24 -8.86
CA GLU A 60 -10.14 3.07 -9.73
C GLU A 60 -8.91 2.17 -9.58
N GLU A 61 -7.74 2.72 -9.24
CA GLU A 61 -6.46 1.99 -9.32
C GLU A 61 -5.64 1.97 -8.03
N PHE A 62 -6.03 2.71 -6.97
CA PHE A 62 -5.21 2.81 -5.77
C PHE A 62 -5.99 3.01 -4.46
N SER A 63 -6.15 1.92 -3.71
CA SER A 63 -6.61 1.93 -2.30
C SER A 63 -5.66 1.10 -1.43
N PRO A 64 -4.65 1.72 -0.78
CA PRO A 64 -3.62 1.00 -0.07
C PRO A 64 -4.10 0.54 1.33
N LEU A 65 -3.62 -0.63 1.75
CA LEU A 65 -3.80 -1.13 3.11
C LEU A 65 -2.48 -1.02 3.89
N LYS A 66 -2.42 -0.10 4.86
CA LYS A 66 -1.23 0.23 5.65
C LYS A 66 -1.47 0.17 7.16
N ASN A 67 -2.68 0.50 7.59
CA ASN A 67 -3.02 0.71 8.99
C ASN A 67 -3.99 -0.36 9.52
N ALA A 68 -4.07 -0.45 10.84
CA ALA A 68 -5.03 -1.33 11.50
C ALA A 68 -6.47 -0.79 11.33
N ARG A 69 -7.45 -1.69 11.38
CA ARG A 69 -8.88 -1.35 11.31
C ARG A 69 -9.26 -0.32 12.37
N GLY A 70 -10.03 0.69 11.97
CA GLY A 70 -10.48 1.78 12.83
C GLY A 70 -9.52 2.94 12.93
N THR A 71 -8.46 2.97 12.10
CA THR A 71 -7.57 4.14 11.98
C THR A 71 -8.26 5.25 11.20
N GLY A 72 -9.13 4.90 10.24
CA GLY A 72 -9.88 5.84 9.40
C GLY A 72 -9.17 6.28 8.12
N GLU A 73 -7.95 5.77 7.88
CA GLU A 73 -7.15 6.06 6.69
C GLU A 73 -6.29 4.84 6.34
N ASP A 74 -6.25 4.49 5.05
CA ASP A 74 -5.45 3.39 4.50
C ASP A 74 -5.56 2.09 5.34
N ASP A 75 -6.77 1.75 5.77
CA ASP A 75 -7.11 0.64 6.65
C ASP A 75 -8.11 -0.33 5.99
N PRO A 76 -8.43 -1.49 6.61
CA PRO A 76 -9.34 -2.48 6.03
C PRO A 76 -10.74 -1.95 5.70
N ASP A 77 -11.23 -0.94 6.42
CA ASP A 77 -12.56 -0.37 6.18
C ASP A 77 -12.53 0.55 4.95
N THR A 78 -11.49 1.38 4.81
CA THR A 78 -11.29 2.20 3.61
C THR A 78 -11.07 1.34 2.36
N SER A 79 -10.19 0.31 2.42
CA SER A 79 -9.95 -0.57 1.27
C SER A 79 -11.20 -1.32 0.82
N LYS A 80 -12.01 -1.80 1.78
CA LYS A 80 -13.28 -2.47 1.45
C LYS A 80 -14.27 -1.48 0.83
N ALA A 81 -14.41 -0.29 1.40
CA ALA A 81 -15.34 0.71 0.88
C ALA A 81 -15.00 1.12 -0.55
N ASP A 82 -13.72 1.28 -0.88
CA ASP A 82 -13.28 1.66 -2.23
C ASP A 82 -13.61 0.59 -3.29
N ILE A 83 -13.34 -0.70 -3.00
CA ILE A 83 -13.68 -1.81 -3.92
C ILE A 83 -15.20 -1.90 -4.11
N MET A 84 -15.98 -1.79 -3.04
CA MET A 84 -17.44 -1.85 -3.10
C MET A 84 -18.03 -0.65 -3.86
N ALA A 85 -17.45 0.54 -3.70
CA ALA A 85 -17.84 1.73 -4.42
C ALA A 85 -17.47 1.63 -5.91
N GLN A 86 -16.32 1.04 -6.24
CA GLN A 86 -15.91 0.77 -7.61
C GLN A 86 -16.89 -0.16 -8.32
N GLY A 87 -17.20 -1.31 -7.72
CA GLY A 87 -18.14 -2.24 -8.32
C GLY A 87 -19.55 -1.65 -8.46
N LYS A 88 -20.00 -0.80 -7.53
CA LYS A 88 -21.24 0.00 -7.67
C LYS A 88 -21.19 0.89 -8.93
N ARG A 89 -20.13 1.69 -9.09
CA ARG A 89 -19.96 2.56 -10.27
C ARG A 89 -19.96 1.76 -11.58
N TRP A 90 -19.32 0.59 -11.59
CA TRP A 90 -19.25 -0.26 -12.78
C TRP A 90 -20.62 -0.79 -13.20
N VAL A 91 -21.42 -1.31 -12.26
CA VAL A 91 -22.75 -1.84 -12.61
C VAL A 91 -23.73 -0.73 -12.98
N GLU A 92 -23.63 0.45 -12.35
CA GLU A 92 -24.43 1.62 -12.72
C GLU A 92 -24.07 2.11 -14.13
N ALA A 93 -22.78 2.18 -14.46
CA ALA A 93 -22.31 2.51 -15.80
C ALA A 93 -22.77 1.48 -16.86
N ALA A 94 -22.97 0.22 -16.46
CA ALA A 94 -23.52 -0.83 -17.31
C ALA A 94 -25.07 -0.79 -17.42
N GLY A 95 -25.73 0.17 -16.77
CA GLY A 95 -27.18 0.42 -16.86
C GLY A 95 -28.02 -0.19 -15.74
N ALA A 96 -27.40 -0.73 -14.67
CA ALA A 96 -28.13 -1.20 -13.51
C ALA A 96 -28.55 -0.03 -12.60
N THR A 97 -29.68 -0.17 -11.91
CA THR A 97 -30.07 0.74 -10.83
C THR A 97 -29.72 0.08 -9.49
N VAL A 98 -28.78 0.68 -8.74
CA VAL A 98 -28.42 0.22 -7.40
C VAL A 98 -29.28 0.95 -6.38
N THR A 99 -30.08 0.22 -5.61
CA THR A 99 -30.95 0.78 -4.57
C THR A 99 -30.21 0.86 -3.24
N GLY A 100 -30.20 2.04 -2.60
CA GLY A 100 -29.55 2.28 -1.31
C GLY A 100 -28.53 3.42 -1.38
N ASP A 101 -28.58 4.31 -0.39
CA ASP A 101 -27.79 5.55 -0.34
C ASP A 101 -26.64 5.50 0.68
N LYS A 102 -26.50 4.40 1.43
CA LYS A 102 -25.42 4.28 2.43
C LYS A 102 -24.13 3.84 1.74
N ALA A 103 -22.99 4.29 2.28
CA ALA A 103 -21.68 3.79 1.85
C ALA A 103 -21.52 2.27 2.00
N SER A 104 -22.32 1.63 2.87
CA SER A 104 -22.41 0.17 3.02
C SER A 104 -23.09 -0.53 1.85
N ASP A 105 -23.82 0.18 0.99
CA ASP A 105 -24.67 -0.35 -0.06
C ASP A 105 -23.91 -0.52 -1.40
N GLY A 106 -22.58 -0.68 -1.33
CA GLY A 106 -21.76 -0.94 -2.51
C GLY A 106 -21.90 -2.37 -3.02
N ILE A 107 -21.26 -2.65 -4.15
CA ILE A 107 -21.34 -3.94 -4.84
C ILE A 107 -19.92 -4.43 -5.09
N GLU A 108 -19.63 -5.67 -4.70
CA GLU A 108 -18.41 -6.35 -5.10
C GLU A 108 -18.63 -7.03 -6.44
N VAL A 109 -17.80 -6.70 -7.43
CA VAL A 109 -17.76 -7.42 -8.71
C VAL A 109 -16.51 -8.29 -8.69
N SER A 110 -16.70 -9.61 -8.80
CA SER A 110 -15.57 -10.54 -8.84
C SER A 110 -14.66 -10.23 -10.04
N PRO A 111 -13.33 -10.22 -9.88
CA PRO A 111 -12.39 -10.07 -11.00
C PRO A 111 -12.53 -11.12 -12.10
N LEU A 112 -13.17 -12.27 -11.82
CA LEU A 112 -13.47 -13.30 -12.83
C LEU A 112 -14.66 -12.92 -13.73
N ILE A 113 -15.45 -11.93 -13.34
CA ILE A 113 -16.60 -11.42 -14.09
C ILE A 113 -16.22 -10.14 -14.86
N SER A 114 -15.50 -9.22 -14.23
CA SER A 114 -14.96 -8.02 -14.86
C SER A 114 -13.56 -7.72 -14.31
N TYR A 115 -12.60 -7.52 -15.20
CA TYR A 115 -11.29 -6.93 -14.85
C TYR A 115 -11.47 -5.45 -14.53
#